data_AF-A0A445MWA9-F1
#
_entry.id   AF-A0A445MWA9-F1
#
_cell.length_a   1.000
_cell.length_b   1.000
_cell.length_c   1.000
_cell.angle_alpha   90.00
_cell.angle_beta   90.00
_cell.angle_gamma   90.00
#
_symmetry.space_group_name_H-M   'P 1'
#
loop_
_entity.id
_entity.type
_entity.pdbx_description
1 polymer ?
#
loop_
_entity_poly.entity_id
_entity_poly.type
_entity_poly.pdbx_seq_one_letter_code
_entity_poly.pdbx_strand_id
1 'polypeptide(L)' 'MSIRLIAKEIYRLRQQVEGFEEQLKNTPPEKRQWLEDKLREQRAELTKMQRMLDGAKEPSPYKKPR' A
#
# COMPACT_ATOMS: atom_id res chain seq x y z
N MET A 1 2.77 -15.02 -1.61
CA MET A 1 3.96 -14.32 -1.07
C MET A 1 4.09 -14.65 0.40
N SER A 2 5.32 -14.72 0.93
CA SER A 2 5.52 -14.83 2.38
C SER A 2 4.99 -13.56 3.08
N ILE A 3 4.35 -13.71 4.24
CA ILE A 3 3.90 -12.61 5.10
C ILE A 3 5.03 -11.58 5.32
N ARG A 4 6.28 -12.05 5.43
CA ARG A 4 7.46 -11.20 5.63
C ARG A 4 7.75 -10.30 4.42
N LEU A 5 7.49 -10.77 3.20
CA LEU A 5 7.64 -9.98 1.97
C LEU A 5 6.52 -8.93 1.86
N ILE A 6 5.29 -9.31 2.22
CA ILE A 6 4.14 -8.38 2.22
C ILE A 6 4.39 -7.23 3.22
N ALA A 7 4.88 -7.54 4.42
CA ALA A 7 5.23 -6.52 5.42
C ALA A 7 6.33 -5.56 4.92
N LYS A 8 7.37 -6.08 4.25
CA LYS A 8 8.43 -5.26 3.67
C LYS A 8 7.89 -4.35 2.56
N GLU A 9 6.99 -4.85 1.73
CA GLU A 9 6.39 -4.07 0.65
C GLU A 9 5.48 -2.97 1.19
N ILE A 10 4.68 -3.26 2.22
CA ILE A 10 3.88 -2.25 2.91
C ILE A 10 4.76 -1.13 3.47
N TYR A 11 5.90 -1.49 4.08
CA TYR A 11 6.84 -0.49 4.59
C TYR A 11 7.41 0.40 3.48
N ARG A 12 7.82 -0.21 2.36
CA ARG A 12 8.33 0.52 1.19
C ARG A 12 7.28 1.48 0.62
N LEU A 13 6.05 0.99 0.41
CA LEU A 13 4.94 1.80 -0.12
C LEU A 13 4.60 2.96 0.82
N ARG A 14 4.68 2.76 2.15
CA ARG A 14 4.50 3.85 3.12
C ARG A 14 5.53 4.96 2.94
N GLN A 15 6.81 4.61 2.84
CA GLN A 15 7.87 5.60 2.65
C GLN A 15 7.74 6.35 1.32
N GLN A 16 7.28 5.67 0.26
CA GLN A 16 7.02 6.31 -1.03
C GLN A 16 5.86 7.30 -0.95
N VAL A 17 4.76 6.94 -0.27
CA VAL A 17 3.63 7.85 -0.04
C VAL A 17 4.08 9.08 0.76
N GLU A 18 4.83 8.92 1.85
CA GLU A 18 5.38 10.05 2.62
C GLU A 18 6.27 10.96 1.75
N GLY A 19 7.17 10.36 0.96
CA GLY A 19 8.02 11.13 0.05
C GLY A 19 7.22 11.92 -0.99
N PHE A 20 6.15 11.34 -1.54
CA PHE A 20 5.27 12.06 -2.47
C PHE A 20 4.44 13.14 -1.77
N GLU A 21 3.97 12.91 -0.54
CA GLU A 21 3.26 13.93 0.26
C GLU A 21 4.15 15.13 0.56
N GLU A 22 5.42 14.91 0.90
CA GLU A 22 6.39 15.98 1.11
C GLU A 22 6.69 16.76 -0.18
N GLN A 23 6.86 16.06 -1.30
CA GLN A 23 7.04 16.71 -2.60
C GLN A 23 5.81 17.55 -2.98
N LEU A 24 4.60 17.06 -2.68
CA LEU A 24 3.35 17.75 -3.00
C LEU A 24 3.24 19.11 -2.31
N LYS A 25 3.80 19.26 -1.11
CA LYS A 25 3.80 20.54 -0.36
C LYS A 25 4.52 21.66 -1.09
N ASN A 26 5.56 21.32 -1.86
CA ASN A 26 6.43 22.28 -2.55
C ASN A 26 6.21 22.29 -4.08
N THR A 27 5.27 21.47 -4.59
CA THR A 27 5.11 21.29 -6.04
C THR A 27 4.19 22.36 -6.65
N PRO A 28 4.57 22.94 -7.81
CA PRO A 28 3.71 23.86 -8.56
C PRO A 28 2.35 23.24 -8.95
N PRO A 29 1.28 24.04 -9.08
CA PRO A 29 -0.08 23.55 -9.37
C PRO A 29 -0.17 22.65 -10.61
N GLU A 30 0.62 22.93 -11.64
CA GLU A 30 0.67 22.20 -12.91
C GLU A 30 1.13 20.75 -12.75
N LYS A 31 2.04 20.49 -11.81
CA LYS A 31 2.58 19.14 -11.51
C LYS A 31 1.88 18.50 -10.31
N ARG A 32 1.13 19.28 -9.55
CA ARG A 32 0.40 18.84 -8.37
C ARG A 32 -0.64 17.78 -8.72
N GLN A 33 -1.44 18.01 -9.77
CA GLN A 33 -2.45 17.06 -10.22
C GLN A 33 -1.86 15.67 -10.50
N TRP A 34 -0.75 15.63 -11.24
CA TRP A 34 -0.06 14.40 -11.58
C TRP A 34 0.51 13.68 -10.34
N LEU A 35 1.09 14.42 -9.40
CA LEU A 35 1.56 13.86 -8.14
C LEU A 35 0.40 13.35 -7.28
N GLU A 36 -0.74 14.05 -7.22
CA GLU A 36 -1.93 13.61 -6.47
C GLU A 36 -2.49 12.30 -7.03
N ASP A 37 -2.53 12.16 -8.35
CA ASP A 37 -2.96 10.92 -9.02
C ASP A 37 -2.01 9.75 -8.68
N LYS A 38 -0.68 9.99 -8.74
CA LYS A 38 0.31 8.99 -8.34
C LYS A 38 0.21 8.58 -6.87
N LEU A 39 -0.07 9.56 -6.01
CA LEU A 39 -0.24 9.34 -4.58
C LEU A 39 -1.51 8.52 -4.28
N ARG A 40 -2.59 8.76 -5.03
CA ARG A 40 -3.81 7.96 -4.97
C ARG A 40 -3.58 6.52 -5.39
N GLU A 41 -2.86 6.28 -6.50
CA GLU A 41 -2.50 4.93 -6.95
C GLU A 41 -1.69 4.18 -5.88
N GLN A 42 -0.64 4.81 -5.34
CA GLN A 42 0.23 4.23 -4.31
C GLN A 42 -0.54 3.90 -3.02
N ARG A 43 -1.45 4.78 -2.58
CA ARG A 43 -2.32 4.53 -1.41
C ARG A 43 -3.28 3.36 -1.63
N ALA A 44 -3.82 3.22 -2.84
CA ALA A 44 -4.69 2.09 -3.19
C ALA A 44 -3.91 0.76 -3.15
N GLU A 45 -2.68 0.76 -3.66
CA GLU A 45 -1.80 -0.41 -3.63
C GLU A 45 -1.39 -0.79 -2.21
N LEU A 46 -1.03 0.18 -1.38
CA LEU A 46 -0.74 -0.02 0.05
C LEU A 46 -1.95 -0.62 0.78
N THR A 47 -3.14 -0.11 0.51
CA THR A 47 -4.39 -0.63 1.10
C THR A 47 -4.65 -2.07 0.67
N LYS A 48 -4.40 -2.40 -0.61
CA LYS A 48 -4.52 -3.77 -1.12
C LYS A 48 -3.53 -4.71 -0.42
N MET A 49 -2.29 -4.29 -0.24
CA MET A 49 -1.27 -5.09 0.46
C MET A 49 -1.60 -5.30 1.95
N GLN A 50 -2.15 -4.28 2.62
CA GLN A 50 -2.64 -4.40 3.99
C GLN A 50 -3.79 -5.43 4.09
N ARG A 51 -4.77 -5.35 3.18
CA ARG A 51 -5.84 -6.36 3.12
C ARG A 51 -5.31 -7.77 2.85
N MET A 52 -4.31 -7.92 2.00
CA MET A 52 -3.66 -9.22 1.78
C MET A 52 -2.92 -9.71 3.02
N LEU A 53 -2.25 -8.82 3.75
CA LEU A 53 -1.60 -9.15 5.01
C LEU A 53 -2.61 -9.61 6.06
N ASP A 54 -3.74 -8.91 6.17
CA ASP A 54 -4.78 -9.22 7.15
C ASP A 54 -5.53 -10.50 6.79
N GLY A 55 -5.87 -10.71 5.52
CA GLY A 55 -6.42 -11.98 5.03
C GLY A 55 -5.45 -13.16 5.12
N ALA A 56 -4.13 -12.90 5.14
CA ALA A 56 -3.11 -13.92 5.41
C ALA A 56 -2.93 -14.21 6.92
N LYS A 57 -3.37 -13.29 7.80
CA LYS A 57 -3.40 -13.51 9.26
C LYS A 57 -4.62 -14.31 9.71
N GLU A 58 -5.73 -14.24 8.98
CA GLU A 58 -6.90 -15.07 9.24
C GLU A 58 -6.59 -16.52 8.84
N PRO A 59 -6.55 -17.48 9.78
CA PRO A 59 -6.46 -18.88 9.41
C PRO A 59 -7.73 -19.23 8.62
N SER A 60 -7.54 -19.66 7.36
CA SER A 60 -8.61 -20.28 6.57
C SER A 60 -9.36 -21.27 7.48
N PRO A 61 -10.71 -21.17 7.62
CA PRO A 61 -11.43 -22.13 8.42
C PRO A 61 -11.15 -23.50 7.82
N TYR A 62 -10.49 -24.35 8.59
CA TYR A 62 -10.21 -25.73 8.25
C TYR A 62 -11.48 -26.37 7.67
N LYS A 63 -11.50 -26.64 6.36
CA LYS A 63 -12.49 -27.54 5.78
C LYS A 63 -12.15 -28.93 6.30
N LYS A 64 -12.81 -29.35 7.37
CA LYS A 64 -12.79 -30.77 7.79
C LYS A 64 -13.25 -31.61 6.59
N PRO A 65 -12.45 -32.57 6.11
CA PRO A 65 -12.94 -33.54 5.13
C PRO A 65 -14.02 -34.40 5.81
N ARG A 66 -15.11 -34.66 5.07
CA ARG A 66 -16.13 -35.65 5.43
C ARG A 66 -15.67 -37.04 5.04
#